data_AF-A0A1R4HC96-F1
#
_entry.id   AF-A0A1R4HC96-F1
#
_cell.length_a   1.000
_cell.length_b   1.000
_cell.length_c   1.000
_cell.angle_alpha   90.00
_cell.angle_beta   90.00
_cell.angle_gamma   90.00
#
_symmetry.space_group_name_H-M   'P 1'
#
loop_
_entity.id
_entity.type
_entity.pdbx_description
1 polymer ?
#
loop_
_entity_poly.entity_id
_entity_poly.type
_entity_poly.pdbx_seq_one_letter_code
_entity_poly.pdbx_strand_id
1 'polypeptide(L)'
;MFTAYFTTPKKDRLTVLSVLTNFTPVQYLYNQQAQTLLDTFKLTDKSRVAIDAQLPADTVMNEAEFAVQLACLNGLGVRQVTHLTEACAIAYYQQQTDFPIITTLLSDDAPQFKLLTLYLALCWIHDGRHYKKLKPFVPSHQVALADFRSRYWTYYTGLLKYQHEPTPEKKVGLENQFDGLFITITGYEELDGRIADIPHP
;
A
#
# COMPACT_ATOMS: atom_id res chain seq x y z
N MET A 1 -6.03 14.07 -20.01
CA MET A 1 -5.50 13.03 -19.10
C MET A 1 -4.00 13.23 -19.03
N PHE A 2 -3.46 13.45 -17.83
CA PHE A 2 -2.02 13.56 -17.62
C PHE A 2 -1.51 12.21 -17.10
N THR A 3 -0.42 11.72 -17.67
CA THR A 3 0.23 10.48 -17.23
C THR A 3 1.71 10.76 -17.09
N ALA A 4 2.28 10.42 -15.95
CA ALA A 4 3.71 10.51 -15.69
C ALA A 4 4.27 9.11 -15.40
N TYR A 5 5.50 8.86 -15.85
CA TYR A 5 6.21 7.60 -15.64
C TYR A 5 7.55 7.91 -14.98
N PHE A 6 7.85 7.18 -13.91
CA PHE A 6 9.08 7.35 -13.15
C PHE A 6 9.78 6.00 -12.98
N THR A 7 11.09 5.99 -13.19
CA THR A 7 11.94 4.82 -12.93
C THR A 7 13.01 5.25 -11.94
N THR A 8 13.08 4.56 -10.81
CA THR A 8 14.01 4.85 -9.73
C THR A 8 14.97 3.66 -9.53
N PRO A 9 16.21 3.90 -9.05
CA PRO A 9 17.16 2.82 -8.80
C PRO A 9 16.77 1.94 -7.60
N LYS A 10 16.01 2.50 -6.65
CA LYS A 10 15.52 1.82 -5.44
C LYS A 10 14.00 1.66 -5.48
N LYS A 11 13.49 0.79 -4.60
CA LYS A 11 12.06 0.47 -4.44
C LYS A 11 11.62 0.54 -2.97
N ASP A 12 12.31 1.35 -2.16
CA ASP A 12 11.97 1.54 -0.75
C ASP A 12 10.88 2.60 -0.56
N ARG A 13 10.36 2.69 0.67
CA ARG A 13 9.23 3.56 1.01
C ARG A 13 9.56 5.04 0.82
N LEU A 14 10.79 5.46 1.14
CA LEU A 14 11.24 6.83 0.92
C LEU A 14 11.27 7.19 -0.57
N THR A 15 11.70 6.26 -1.42
CA THR A 15 11.68 6.45 -2.87
C THR A 15 10.25 6.65 -3.38
N VAL A 16 9.27 5.92 -2.84
CA VAL A 16 7.86 6.13 -3.18
C VAL A 16 7.41 7.53 -2.73
N LEU A 17 7.71 7.94 -1.50
CA LEU A 17 7.40 9.29 -1.02
C LEU A 17 8.00 10.36 -1.94
N SER A 18 9.26 10.22 -2.35
CA SER A 18 9.88 11.14 -3.30
C SER A 18 9.09 11.21 -4.61
N VAL A 19 8.61 10.09 -5.17
CA VAL A 19 7.77 10.13 -6.38
C VAL A 19 6.45 10.87 -6.11
N LEU A 20 5.80 10.62 -4.96
CA LEU A 20 4.54 11.28 -4.58
C LEU A 20 4.71 12.79 -4.37
N THR A 21 5.89 13.24 -3.96
CA THR A 21 6.21 14.66 -3.75
C THR A 21 6.99 15.27 -4.92
N ASN A 22 6.96 14.64 -6.11
CA ASN A 22 7.67 15.13 -7.30
C ASN A 22 9.17 15.42 -7.06
N PHE A 23 9.82 14.51 -6.34
CA PHE A 23 11.22 14.51 -5.97
C PHE A 23 11.69 15.72 -5.17
N THR A 24 10.78 16.39 -4.45
CA THR A 24 11.20 17.40 -3.47
C THR A 24 12.02 16.75 -2.35
N PRO A 25 12.99 17.47 -1.76
CA PRO A 25 13.77 16.96 -0.65
C PRO A 25 12.88 16.46 0.49
N VAL A 26 13.14 15.24 0.96
CA VAL A 26 12.39 14.63 2.07
C VAL A 26 12.67 15.40 3.35
N GLN A 27 11.60 15.66 4.12
CA GLN A 27 11.69 16.21 5.46
C GLN A 27 11.18 15.16 6.47
N TYR A 28 11.52 15.37 7.73
CA TYR A 28 11.28 14.44 8.81
C TYR A 28 10.59 15.17 9.96
N LEU A 29 9.57 14.54 10.54
CA LEU A 29 8.85 15.06 11.69
C LEU A 29 8.70 13.95 12.73
N TYR A 30 9.20 14.19 13.95
CA TYR A 30 8.97 13.29 15.07
C TYR A 30 7.82 13.78 15.93
N ASN A 31 6.66 13.15 15.85
CA ASN A 31 5.48 13.50 16.61
C ASN A 31 4.65 12.25 16.98
N GLN A 32 3.46 12.45 17.55
CA GLN A 32 2.56 11.34 17.94
C GLN A 32 2.26 10.35 16.80
N GLN A 33 2.20 10.82 15.55
CA GLN A 33 1.99 9.96 14.39
C GLN A 33 3.22 9.11 14.10
N ALA A 34 4.41 9.69 14.08
CA ALA A 34 5.66 8.94 13.94
C ALA A 34 5.79 7.87 15.04
N GLN A 35 5.40 8.19 16.26
CA GLN A 35 5.39 7.26 17.38
C GLN A 35 4.42 6.09 17.13
N THR A 36 3.20 6.35 16.66
CA THR A 36 2.22 5.30 16.31
C THR A 36 2.72 4.40 15.17
N LEU A 37 3.41 4.98 14.18
CA LEU A 37 4.00 4.24 13.07
C LEU A 37 5.11 3.30 13.56
N LEU A 38 5.95 3.76 14.48
CA LEU A 38 7.01 2.94 15.07
C LEU A 38 6.45 1.74 15.87
N ASP A 39 5.29 1.89 16.52
CA ASP A 39 4.60 0.78 17.18
C ASP A 39 4.09 -0.23 16.16
N THR A 40 3.53 0.25 15.05
CA THR A 40 3.11 -0.58 13.90
C THR A 40 4.29 -1.34 13.30
N PHE A 41 5.47 -0.71 13.26
CA PHE A 41 6.73 -1.32 12.82
C PHE A 41 7.35 -2.27 13.86
N LYS A 42 6.73 -2.42 15.03
CA LYS A 42 7.16 -3.28 16.14
C LYS A 42 8.59 -2.96 16.61
N LEU A 43 8.91 -1.67 16.72
CA LEU A 43 10.17 -1.25 17.34
C LEU A 43 10.14 -1.60 18.84
N THR A 44 11.26 -2.09 19.38
CA THR A 44 11.35 -2.50 20.79
C THR A 44 11.30 -1.29 21.74
N ASP A 45 10.68 -1.46 22.91
CA ASP A 45 10.58 -0.43 23.97
C ASP A 45 11.92 0.23 24.32
N LYS A 46 13.00 -0.56 24.39
CA LYS A 46 14.35 -0.03 24.66
C LYS A 46 14.79 1.02 23.64
N SER A 47 14.56 0.76 22.35
CA SER A 47 14.87 1.72 21.29
C SER A 47 13.93 2.91 21.33
N ARG A 48 12.65 2.67 21.64
CA ARG A 48 11.65 3.74 21.79
C ARG A 48 12.06 4.75 22.84
N VAL A 49 12.41 4.29 24.04
CA VAL A 49 12.87 5.17 25.13
C VAL A 49 14.04 6.06 24.70
N ALA A 50 15.01 5.51 23.97
CA ALA A 50 16.16 6.29 23.49
C ALA A 50 15.75 7.34 22.43
N ILE A 51 14.86 6.97 21.51
CA ILE A 51 14.35 7.85 20.45
C ILE A 51 13.51 8.98 21.06
N ASP A 52 12.52 8.63 21.89
CA ASP A 52 11.60 9.57 22.54
C ASP A 52 12.33 10.59 23.42
N ALA A 53 13.44 10.20 24.05
CA ALA A 53 14.22 11.09 24.91
C ALA A 53 15.17 12.03 24.14
N GLN A 54 15.53 11.74 22.88
CA GLN A 54 16.59 12.46 22.15
C GLN A 54 16.07 13.21 20.92
N LEU A 55 15.06 12.71 20.22
CA LEU A 55 14.55 13.41 19.04
C LEU A 55 13.76 14.66 19.45
N PRO A 56 13.98 15.79 18.76
CA PRO A 56 13.17 16.98 18.99
C PRO A 56 11.74 16.72 18.52
N ALA A 57 10.81 16.70 19.48
CA ALA A 57 9.39 16.55 19.19
C ALA A 57 8.84 17.74 18.40
N ASP A 58 7.93 17.46 17.47
CA ASP A 58 7.16 18.43 16.68
C ASP A 58 8.03 19.47 15.94
N THR A 59 9.28 19.11 15.65
CA THR A 59 10.23 19.93 14.91
C THR A 59 10.47 19.31 13.54
N VAL A 60 10.20 20.08 12.48
CA VAL A 60 10.52 19.67 11.10
C VAL A 60 12.03 19.73 10.91
N MET A 61 12.59 18.66 10.37
CA MET A 61 14.01 18.52 10.08
C MET A 61 14.23 18.19 8.62
N ASN A 62 15.21 18.83 8.00
CA ASN A 62 15.75 18.40 6.73
C ASN A 62 16.67 17.18 6.89
N GLU A 63 17.19 16.65 5.79
CA GLU A 63 18.06 15.46 5.78
C GLU A 63 19.32 15.63 6.64
N ALA A 64 19.98 16.80 6.58
CA ALA A 64 21.21 17.04 7.33
C ALA A 64 20.93 17.13 8.85
N GLU A 65 19.87 17.84 9.23
CA GLU A 65 19.43 17.97 10.62
C GLU A 65 19.02 16.61 11.21
N PHE A 66 18.24 15.83 10.44
CA PHE A 66 17.81 14.50 10.87
C PHE A 66 18.99 13.52 10.97
N ALA A 67 19.97 13.60 10.06
CA ALA A 67 21.19 12.81 10.14
C ALA A 67 22.00 13.09 11.41
N VAL A 68 22.05 14.34 11.87
CA VAL A 68 22.68 14.70 13.15
C VAL A 68 21.95 14.02 14.31
N GLN A 69 20.61 14.04 14.33
CA GLN A 69 19.83 13.35 15.37
C GLN A 69 20.07 11.83 15.37
N LEU A 70 20.10 11.21 14.18
CA LEU A 70 20.39 9.78 14.04
C LEU A 70 21.79 9.42 14.54
N ALA A 71 22.79 10.28 14.31
CA ALA A 71 24.15 10.06 14.80
C ALA A 71 24.25 10.13 16.33
N CYS A 72 23.39 10.91 17.00
CA CYS A 72 23.31 10.97 18.46
C CYS A 72 22.66 9.72 19.08
N LEU A 73 21.77 9.05 18.33
CA LEU A 73 21.10 7.81 18.74
C LEU A 73 22.03 6.59 18.67
N ASN A 74 22.98 6.53 19.61
CA ASN A 74 23.90 5.41 19.73
C ASN A 74 23.15 4.09 20.00
N GLY A 75 23.52 3.04 19.27
CA GLY A 75 23.04 1.67 19.52
C GLY A 75 21.80 1.24 18.73
N LEU A 76 21.30 2.06 17.80
CA LEU A 76 20.29 1.61 16.84
C LEU A 76 20.93 0.77 15.72
N GLY A 77 20.38 -0.41 15.46
CA GLY A 77 20.73 -1.23 14.31
C GLY A 77 20.12 -0.69 13.01
N VAL A 78 20.62 -1.16 11.87
CA VAL A 78 20.20 -0.71 10.52
C VAL A 78 18.68 -0.70 10.35
N ARG A 79 18.00 -1.77 10.76
CA ARG A 79 16.53 -1.86 10.66
C ARG A 79 15.80 -0.82 11.52
N GLN A 80 16.33 -0.52 12.71
CA GLN A 80 15.72 0.45 13.60
C GLN A 80 15.88 1.87 13.04
N VAL A 81 17.05 2.18 12.49
CA VAL A 81 17.29 3.42 11.75
C VAL A 81 16.33 3.52 10.57
N THR A 82 16.19 2.49 9.74
CA THR A 82 15.25 2.50 8.61
C THR A 82 13.81 2.77 9.05
N HIS A 83 13.31 2.06 10.07
CA HIS A 83 11.95 2.25 10.56
C HIS A 83 11.73 3.66 11.14
N LEU A 84 12.71 4.20 11.88
CA LEU A 84 12.64 5.56 12.40
C LEU A 84 12.62 6.60 11.27
N THR A 85 13.51 6.46 10.30
CA THR A 85 13.56 7.34 9.12
C THR A 85 12.24 7.30 8.35
N GLU A 86 11.71 6.11 8.08
CA GLU A 86 10.42 5.96 7.40
C GLU A 86 9.25 6.54 8.21
N ALA A 87 9.19 6.29 9.52
CA ALA A 87 8.13 6.81 10.37
C ALA A 87 8.11 8.35 10.38
N CYS A 88 9.27 8.99 10.56
CA CYS A 88 9.36 10.45 10.57
C CYS A 88 9.06 11.07 9.19
N ALA A 89 9.47 10.43 8.10
CA ALA A 89 9.19 10.91 6.74
C ALA A 89 7.70 10.79 6.39
N ILE A 90 7.04 9.68 6.77
CA ILE A 90 5.59 9.50 6.57
C ILE A 90 4.81 10.52 7.40
N ALA A 91 5.19 10.71 8.67
CA ALA A 91 4.54 11.66 9.56
C ALA A 91 4.59 13.09 9.00
N TYR A 92 5.76 13.51 8.48
CA TYR A 92 5.86 14.79 7.78
C TYR A 92 4.97 14.84 6.53
N TYR A 93 5.08 13.84 5.64
CA TYR A 93 4.33 13.79 4.39
C TYR A 93 2.81 13.91 4.59
N GLN A 94 2.28 13.30 5.65
CA GLN A 94 0.85 13.27 5.93
C GLN A 94 0.31 14.52 6.63
N GLN A 95 1.17 15.47 7.02
CA GLN A 95 0.79 16.70 7.71
C GLN A 95 1.22 17.98 6.98
N GLN A 96 2.19 17.88 6.08
CA GLN A 96 2.64 19.02 5.28
C GLN A 96 1.51 19.56 4.38
N THR A 97 1.61 20.85 4.04
CA THR A 97 0.63 21.56 3.21
C THR A 97 1.21 22.11 1.90
N ASP A 98 2.51 21.92 1.67
CA ASP A 98 3.23 22.44 0.51
C ASP A 98 2.86 21.70 -0.79
N PHE A 99 2.50 20.42 -0.66
CA PHE A 99 2.10 19.55 -1.76
C PHE A 99 0.80 18.81 -1.45
N PRO A 100 -0.03 18.50 -2.46
CA PRO A 100 -1.23 17.69 -2.26
C PRO A 100 -0.89 16.30 -1.69
N ILE A 101 -1.53 15.94 -0.58
CA ILE A 101 -1.44 14.60 -0.02
C ILE A 101 -2.31 13.67 -0.86
N ILE A 102 -1.73 12.57 -1.33
CA ILE A 102 -2.48 11.54 -2.03
C ILE A 102 -3.32 10.76 -1.01
N THR A 103 -4.64 10.81 -1.16
CA THR A 103 -5.57 10.14 -0.24
C THR A 103 -5.68 8.65 -0.53
N THR A 104 -5.69 8.26 -1.81
CA THR A 104 -5.83 6.87 -2.24
C THR A 104 -4.69 6.50 -3.19
N LEU A 105 -3.96 5.44 -2.85
CA LEU A 105 -2.93 4.86 -3.69
C LEU A 105 -3.38 3.50 -4.21
N LEU A 106 -3.38 3.30 -5.53
CA LEU A 106 -3.63 1.99 -6.16
C LEU A 106 -2.29 1.29 -6.40
N SER A 107 -2.08 0.10 -5.83
CA SER A 107 -0.81 -0.63 -5.95
C SER A 107 -0.97 -2.15 -6.07
N ASP A 108 0.14 -2.88 -6.15
CA ASP A 108 0.23 -4.34 -6.19
C ASP A 108 0.43 -4.99 -4.80
N ASP A 109 0.06 -4.30 -3.72
CA ASP A 109 0.28 -4.67 -2.30
C ASP A 109 1.75 -4.77 -1.84
N ALA A 110 2.71 -4.24 -2.62
CA ALA A 110 4.10 -4.28 -2.18
C ALA A 110 4.33 -3.48 -0.86
N PRO A 111 5.15 -3.97 0.09
CA PRO A 111 5.28 -3.39 1.44
C PRO A 111 5.65 -1.90 1.48
N GLN A 112 6.37 -1.40 0.48
CA GLN A 112 6.77 0.00 0.37
C GLN A 112 5.60 0.97 0.16
N PHE A 113 4.42 0.49 -0.28
CA PHE A 113 3.23 1.33 -0.46
C PHE A 113 2.37 1.44 0.81
N LYS A 114 2.61 0.60 1.81
CA LYS A 114 1.82 0.54 3.04
C LYS A 114 2.06 1.77 3.91
N LEU A 115 1.00 2.26 4.56
CA LEU A 115 0.95 3.40 5.49
C LEU A 115 1.26 4.78 4.90
N LEU A 116 1.48 4.88 3.58
CA LEU A 116 1.80 6.16 2.93
C LEU A 116 0.59 7.07 2.74
N THR A 117 -0.57 6.50 2.47
CA THR A 117 -1.81 7.22 2.16
C THR A 117 -2.95 6.72 3.04
N LEU A 118 -4.04 7.50 3.11
CA LEU A 118 -5.21 7.15 3.91
C LEU A 118 -5.84 5.82 3.46
N TYR A 119 -5.93 5.61 2.14
CA TYR A 119 -6.44 4.39 1.54
C TYR A 119 -5.37 3.76 0.64
N LEU A 120 -5.17 2.45 0.76
CA LEU A 120 -4.38 1.64 -0.15
C LEU A 120 -5.33 0.69 -0.88
N ALA A 121 -5.58 0.96 -2.15
CA ALA A 121 -6.38 0.10 -3.02
C ALA A 121 -5.47 -0.91 -3.75
N LEU A 122 -6.01 -2.10 -4.01
CA LEU A 122 -5.30 -3.16 -4.73
C LEU A 122 -5.68 -3.18 -6.21
N CYS A 123 -4.69 -3.40 -7.05
CA CYS A 123 -4.85 -3.33 -8.50
C CYS A 123 -5.46 -4.62 -9.08
N TRP A 124 -6.64 -4.50 -9.71
CA TRP A 124 -7.33 -5.58 -10.44
C TRP A 124 -6.45 -6.29 -11.48
N ILE A 125 -5.54 -5.58 -12.14
CA ILE A 125 -4.64 -6.19 -13.12
C ILE A 125 -3.59 -7.08 -12.43
N HIS A 126 -3.14 -6.67 -11.24
CA HIS A 126 -2.21 -7.47 -10.45
C HIS A 126 -2.91 -8.68 -9.85
N ASP A 127 -4.11 -8.51 -9.29
CA ASP A 127 -4.89 -9.65 -8.81
C ASP A 127 -5.18 -10.68 -9.91
N GLY A 128 -5.64 -10.22 -11.07
CA GLY A 128 -5.91 -11.08 -12.24
C GLY A 128 -4.71 -11.93 -12.70
N ARG A 129 -3.47 -11.47 -12.43
CA ARG A 129 -2.24 -12.22 -12.72
C ARG A 129 -2.11 -13.47 -11.84
N HIS A 130 -2.62 -13.45 -10.61
CA HIS A 130 -2.58 -14.60 -9.71
C HIS A 130 -3.37 -15.77 -10.32
N TYR A 131 -4.58 -15.56 -10.82
CA TYR A 131 -5.35 -16.63 -11.47
C TYR A 131 -4.70 -17.12 -12.77
N LYS A 132 -4.10 -16.21 -13.57
CA LYS A 132 -3.40 -16.58 -14.81
C LYS A 132 -2.22 -17.54 -14.58
N LYS A 133 -1.61 -17.53 -13.39
CA LYS A 133 -0.49 -18.43 -13.04
C LYS A 133 -0.93 -19.86 -12.75
N LEU A 134 -2.21 -20.13 -12.47
CA LEU A 134 -2.72 -21.49 -12.27
C LEU A 134 -2.61 -22.30 -13.57
N LYS A 135 -2.12 -23.54 -13.45
CA LYS A 135 -1.95 -24.48 -14.57
C LYS A 135 -2.54 -25.86 -14.21
N PRO A 136 -3.87 -25.96 -14.09
CA PRO A 136 -4.52 -27.22 -13.73
C PRO A 136 -4.36 -28.29 -14.82
N PHE A 137 -4.08 -29.52 -14.40
CA PHE A 137 -4.04 -30.69 -15.29
C PHE A 137 -5.39 -31.41 -15.38
N VAL A 138 -6.18 -31.37 -14.31
CA VAL A 138 -7.50 -32.02 -14.25
C VAL A 138 -8.50 -31.21 -15.09
N PRO A 139 -9.25 -31.84 -16.03
CA PRO A 139 -10.18 -31.12 -16.90
C PRO A 139 -11.23 -30.29 -16.15
N SER A 140 -11.79 -30.80 -15.03
CA SER A 140 -12.75 -30.04 -14.22
C SER A 140 -12.13 -28.76 -13.64
N HIS A 141 -10.88 -28.80 -13.19
CA HIS A 141 -10.18 -27.61 -12.68
C HIS A 141 -9.83 -26.61 -13.80
N GLN A 142 -9.57 -27.09 -15.02
CA GLN A 142 -9.38 -26.22 -16.19
C GLN A 142 -10.65 -25.43 -16.51
N VAL A 143 -11.80 -26.11 -16.48
CA VAL A 143 -13.11 -25.47 -16.66
C VAL A 143 -13.38 -24.47 -15.54
N ALA A 144 -13.22 -24.88 -14.28
CA ALA A 144 -13.40 -24.00 -13.12
C ALA A 144 -12.56 -22.71 -13.20
N LEU A 145 -11.29 -22.83 -13.57
CA LEU A 145 -10.39 -21.69 -13.75
C LEU A 145 -10.81 -20.79 -14.92
N ALA A 146 -11.21 -21.38 -16.05
CA ALA A 146 -11.66 -20.63 -17.21
C ALA A 146 -12.94 -19.83 -16.89
N ASP A 147 -13.90 -20.47 -16.24
CA ASP A 147 -15.18 -19.88 -15.85
C ASP A 147 -14.99 -18.74 -14.84
N PHE A 148 -14.17 -18.96 -13.80
CA PHE A 148 -13.85 -17.91 -12.84
C PHE A 148 -13.18 -16.71 -13.51
N ARG A 149 -12.15 -16.94 -14.34
CA ARG A 149 -11.45 -15.85 -15.04
C ARG A 149 -12.38 -15.09 -15.97
N SER A 150 -13.30 -15.78 -16.64
CA SER A 150 -14.32 -15.14 -17.48
C SER A 150 -15.18 -14.18 -16.65
N ARG A 151 -15.78 -14.66 -15.55
CA ARG A 151 -16.59 -13.83 -14.63
C ARG A 151 -15.81 -12.66 -14.05
N TYR A 152 -14.56 -12.88 -13.65
CA TYR A 152 -13.67 -11.84 -13.13
C TYR A 152 -13.47 -10.69 -14.14
N TRP A 153 -13.16 -11.01 -15.39
CA TRP A 153 -12.95 -9.98 -16.41
C TRP A 153 -14.26 -9.34 -16.89
N THR A 154 -15.37 -10.08 -16.85
CA THR A 154 -16.72 -9.49 -17.03
C THR A 154 -17.01 -8.46 -15.95
N TYR A 155 -16.74 -8.78 -14.69
CA TYR A 155 -16.90 -7.86 -13.56
C TYR A 155 -16.01 -6.61 -13.73
N TYR A 156 -14.72 -6.78 -14.03
CA TYR A 156 -13.80 -5.67 -14.31
C TYR A 156 -14.29 -4.78 -15.46
N THR A 157 -14.83 -5.36 -16.52
CA THR A 157 -15.43 -4.59 -17.63
C THR A 157 -16.66 -3.82 -17.16
N GLY A 158 -17.44 -4.38 -16.22
CA GLY A 158 -18.53 -3.68 -15.53
C GLY A 158 -18.06 -2.45 -14.75
N LEU A 159 -16.95 -2.56 -14.00
CA LEU A 159 -16.32 -1.43 -13.30
C LEU A 159 -15.91 -0.30 -14.26
N LEU A 160 -15.30 -0.65 -15.40
CA LEU A 160 -14.92 0.33 -16.43
C LEU A 160 -16.15 1.07 -16.99
N LYS A 161 -17.26 0.37 -17.22
CA LYS A 161 -18.51 1.00 -17.67
C LYS A 161 -19.10 1.92 -16.59
N TYR A 162 -19.07 1.49 -15.33
CA TYR A 162 -19.54 2.29 -14.20
C TYR A 162 -18.77 3.60 -14.03
N GLN A 163 -17.46 3.58 -14.28
CA GLN A 163 -16.64 4.80 -14.26
C GLN A 163 -17.18 5.90 -15.19
N HIS A 164 -17.76 5.54 -16.34
CA HIS A 164 -18.32 6.49 -17.30
C HIS A 164 -19.75 6.94 -16.96
N GLU A 165 -20.52 6.11 -16.27
CA GLU A 165 -21.93 6.37 -15.95
C GLU A 165 -22.29 5.87 -14.55
N PRO A 166 -21.80 6.55 -13.50
CA PRO A 166 -22.02 6.09 -12.13
C PRO A 166 -23.45 6.39 -11.67
N THR A 167 -24.18 5.36 -11.24
CA THR A 167 -25.47 5.50 -10.56
C THR A 167 -25.51 4.68 -9.26
N PRO A 168 -26.32 5.07 -8.26
CA PRO A 168 -26.48 4.28 -7.02
C PRO A 168 -26.88 2.83 -7.30
N GLU A 169 -27.76 2.59 -8.28
CA GLU A 169 -28.26 1.25 -8.61
C GLU A 169 -27.15 0.39 -9.23
N LYS A 170 -26.35 0.95 -10.14
CA LYS A 170 -25.20 0.25 -10.72
C LYS A 170 -24.14 -0.05 -9.66
N LYS A 171 -23.94 0.85 -8.68
CA LYS A 171 -23.02 0.63 -7.56
C LYS A 171 -23.44 -0.59 -6.73
N VAL A 172 -24.70 -0.63 -6.27
CA VAL A 172 -25.24 -1.78 -5.53
C VAL A 172 -25.17 -3.06 -6.36
N GLY A 173 -25.46 -2.96 -7.65
CA GLY A 173 -25.33 -4.10 -8.57
C GLY A 173 -23.90 -4.63 -8.69
N LEU A 174 -22.88 -3.77 -8.63
CA LEU A 174 -21.47 -4.17 -8.67
C LEU A 174 -21.02 -4.72 -7.32
N GLU A 175 -21.46 -4.15 -6.20
CA GLU A 175 -21.18 -4.68 -4.86
C GLU A 175 -21.71 -6.13 -4.73
N ASN A 176 -22.96 -6.39 -5.13
CA ASN A 176 -23.51 -7.74 -5.12
C ASN A 176 -22.77 -8.70 -6.07
N GLN A 177 -22.32 -8.21 -7.24
CA GLN A 177 -21.52 -9.02 -8.17
C GLN A 177 -20.14 -9.34 -7.62
N PHE A 178 -19.53 -8.40 -6.91
CA PHE A 178 -18.25 -8.60 -6.22
C PHE A 178 -18.40 -9.72 -5.20
N ASP A 179 -19.39 -9.63 -4.31
CA ASP A 179 -19.61 -10.64 -3.28
C ASP A 179 -19.87 -12.01 -3.91
N GLY A 180 -20.77 -12.09 -4.90
CA GLY A 180 -21.04 -13.35 -5.60
C GLY A 180 -19.82 -13.94 -6.31
N LEU A 181 -18.89 -13.11 -6.79
CA LEU A 181 -17.65 -13.57 -7.41
C LEU A 181 -16.68 -14.13 -6.35
N PHE A 182 -16.43 -13.38 -5.28
CA PHE A 182 -15.39 -13.69 -4.30
C PHE A 182 -15.80 -14.62 -3.16
N ILE A 183 -17.08 -15.02 -3.08
CA ILE A 183 -17.51 -16.16 -2.24
C ILE A 183 -17.56 -17.50 -3.01
N THR A 184 -17.14 -17.52 -4.28
CA THR A 184 -17.20 -18.74 -5.10
C THR A 184 -16.30 -19.83 -4.51
N ILE A 185 -16.87 -21.03 -4.33
CA ILE A 185 -16.11 -22.26 -4.10
C ILE A 185 -16.22 -23.13 -5.36
N THR A 186 -15.08 -23.45 -5.96
CA THR A 186 -15.00 -24.15 -7.25
C THR A 186 -14.68 -25.63 -7.12
N GLY A 187 -14.20 -26.07 -5.95
CA GLY A 187 -13.67 -27.41 -5.73
C GLY A 187 -12.24 -27.58 -6.24
N TYR A 188 -11.65 -26.53 -6.82
CA TYR A 188 -10.23 -26.45 -7.11
C TYR A 188 -9.53 -25.67 -6.00
N GLU A 189 -8.96 -26.37 -5.03
CA GLU A 189 -8.40 -25.79 -3.79
C GLU A 189 -7.43 -24.63 -4.02
N GLU A 190 -6.52 -24.70 -5.02
CA GLU A 190 -5.60 -23.60 -5.30
C GLU A 190 -6.29 -22.34 -5.84
N LEU A 191 -7.39 -22.51 -6.57
CA LEU A 191 -8.20 -21.38 -7.03
C LEU A 191 -9.00 -20.80 -5.87
N ASP A 192 -9.65 -21.66 -5.10
CA ASP A 192 -10.47 -21.26 -3.95
C ASP A 192 -9.63 -20.52 -2.89
N GLY A 193 -8.39 -20.96 -2.64
CA GLY A 193 -7.45 -20.25 -1.78
C GLY A 193 -7.13 -18.84 -2.27
N ARG A 194 -6.92 -18.65 -3.58
CA ARG A 194 -6.65 -17.32 -4.16
C ARG A 194 -7.86 -16.39 -4.14
N ILE A 195 -9.05 -16.96 -4.28
CA ILE A 195 -10.31 -16.21 -4.18
C ILE A 195 -10.48 -15.71 -2.74
N ALA A 196 -10.22 -16.55 -1.75
CA ALA A 196 -10.35 -16.23 -0.33
C ALA A 196 -9.34 -15.19 0.19
N ASP A 197 -8.21 -15.00 -0.50
CA ASP A 197 -7.21 -13.97 -0.16
C ASP A 197 -7.72 -12.53 -0.44
N ILE A 198 -8.84 -12.38 -1.16
CA ILE A 198 -9.39 -11.08 -1.49
C ILE A 198 -10.16 -10.50 -0.30
N PRO A 199 -9.77 -9.32 0.21
CA PRO A 199 -10.50 -8.68 1.30
C PRO A 199 -11.89 -8.26 0.84
N HIS A 200 -12.90 -8.58 1.63
CA HIS A 200 -14.25 -8.06 1.43
C HIS A 200 -14.35 -6.61 1.95
N PRO A 201 -15.01 -5.72 1.18
CA PRO A 201 -15.17 -4.31 1.53
C PRO A 201 -16.04 -4.07 2.78
#